data_AF-A1TAL1-F1
#
_entry.id   AF-A1TAL1-F1
#
_cell.length_a   1.000
_cell.length_b   1.000
_cell.length_c   1.000
_cell.angle_alpha   90.00
_cell.angle_beta   90.00
_cell.angle_gamma   90.00
#
_symmetry.space_group_name_H-M   'P 1'
#
loop_
_entity.id
_entity.type
_entity.pdbx_description
1 polymer ?
#
loop_
_entity_poly.entity_id
_entity_poly.type
_entity_poly.pdbx_seq_one_letter_code
_entity_poly.pdbx_strand_id
1 'polypeptide(L)'
;MPPTAGADLAATRGCRHRYCCRVTSADSALSPHRRVWRWDDFVLDVGCYELRRGDTMIRVEPQVFDVLAQLVSNHGRFVSKEELFDTVWGGRFVGEAALTSRIKAVRRALGDDGEAQRYIRTVRGRGYQFVGRLLDDGTAPAPTAAPEPAPEPVPEPPRQHIAFTRAADGVRLAYAVSGEGRPLVRAANWMTHLGYDIESPVWRHWVRDMSLRHKFIRYDERGCGLSDWEVGAFTFDDWVTDLESVVEAVGLERFPLLGVSQGGAVAVAYAARHPDRVTRLVLCGAYARGRVVRAMNDDEKRAAALDLDLARVGWGRDDPAFRQVFAAQFLPDGTRADWAAFDQLQRRTTSPENAVRFLEEFAHIDVRDQCGQVRCPTLILHSRDDHRVPMRYGEELAALIPDARLVALSSNNHLLTGAEPAWRVFCDEVETFLAV
;
A
#
# COMPACT_ATOMS: atom_id res chain seq x y z
N MET A 1 -11.84 -37.24 -58.98
CA MET A 1 -11.05 -38.46 -58.69
C MET A 1 -9.57 -38.17 -58.97
N PRO A 2 -8.65 -38.74 -58.17
CA PRO A 2 -7.30 -38.22 -57.84
C PRO A 2 -6.18 -38.88 -58.69
N PRO A 3 -4.87 -38.61 -58.43
CA PRO A 3 -4.09 -39.23 -57.32
C PRO A 3 -3.28 -38.18 -56.48
N THR A 4 -3.26 -38.20 -55.13
CA THR A 4 -2.35 -38.91 -54.17
C THR A 4 -0.85 -38.66 -54.37
N ALA A 5 0.04 -38.46 -53.40
CA ALA A 5 0.07 -38.21 -51.94
C ALA A 5 1.56 -38.02 -51.54
N GLY A 6 1.85 -37.42 -50.38
CA GLY A 6 3.18 -37.45 -49.69
C GLY A 6 3.71 -36.05 -49.33
N ALA A 7 3.38 -35.48 -48.17
CA ALA A 7 4.05 -35.66 -46.87
C ALA A 7 5.51 -35.15 -46.87
N ASP A 8 5.77 -33.96 -46.32
CA ASP A 8 6.43 -33.83 -45.01
C ASP A 8 6.47 -32.35 -44.55
N LEU A 9 5.80 -32.04 -43.45
CA LEU A 9 5.89 -30.77 -42.73
C LEU A 9 6.74 -31.05 -41.48
N ALA A 10 8.05 -30.83 -41.60
CA ALA A 10 8.97 -30.90 -40.48
C ALA A 10 8.76 -29.69 -39.56
N ALA A 11 8.02 -29.91 -38.48
CA ALA A 11 7.94 -29.03 -37.33
C ALA A 11 9.26 -29.06 -36.55
N THR A 12 10.09 -28.03 -36.66
CA THR A 12 11.25 -27.83 -35.78
C THR A 12 10.80 -27.25 -34.44
N ARG A 13 10.49 -28.14 -33.49
CA ARG A 13 10.48 -27.86 -32.05
C ARG A 13 11.82 -28.27 -31.44
N GLY A 14 12.35 -27.41 -30.56
CA GLY A 14 13.10 -27.85 -29.39
C GLY A 14 14.58 -27.54 -29.36
N CYS A 15 14.95 -26.27 -29.16
CA CYS A 15 16.23 -25.95 -28.54
C CYS A 15 16.01 -25.76 -27.03
N ARG A 16 16.36 -26.79 -26.26
CA ARG A 16 16.36 -26.80 -24.79
C ARG A 16 17.57 -25.99 -24.30
N HIS A 17 17.37 -24.74 -23.90
CA HIS A 17 18.31 -24.05 -23.02
C HIS A 17 17.79 -24.11 -21.58
N ARG A 18 18.61 -24.73 -20.74
CA ARG A 18 18.35 -25.03 -19.33
C ARG A 18 18.31 -23.73 -18.54
N TYR A 19 17.12 -23.31 -18.11
CA TYR A 19 16.99 -22.42 -16.96
C TYR A 19 17.22 -23.25 -15.71
N CYS A 20 18.39 -23.10 -15.10
CA CYS A 20 18.68 -23.62 -13.78
C CYS A 20 17.89 -22.76 -12.78
N CYS A 21 16.70 -23.21 -12.40
CA CYS A 21 15.95 -22.67 -11.27
C CYS A 21 16.76 -22.90 -10.00
N ARG A 22 17.44 -21.86 -9.50
CA ARG A 22 17.71 -21.76 -8.07
C ARG A 22 16.42 -21.31 -7.41
N VAL A 23 15.70 -22.27 -6.84
CA VAL A 23 14.70 -22.02 -5.81
C VAL A 23 15.48 -21.56 -4.58
N THR A 24 15.56 -20.25 -4.36
CA THR A 24 15.84 -19.72 -3.03
C THR A 24 14.49 -19.53 -2.35
N SER A 25 14.07 -20.56 -1.63
CA SER A 25 13.06 -20.43 -0.58
C SER A 25 13.67 -19.52 0.50
N ALA A 26 12.96 -18.45 0.81
CA ALA A 26 13.12 -17.63 2.01
C ALA A 26 11.69 -17.49 2.54
N ASP A 27 11.19 -18.43 3.33
CA ASP A 27 11.41 -18.53 4.78
C ASP A 27 11.39 -17.15 5.43
N SER A 28 10.19 -16.74 5.87
CA SER A 28 10.01 -15.65 6.82
C SER A 28 10.63 -16.05 8.16
N ALA A 29 11.93 -15.79 8.28
CA ALA A 29 12.70 -16.12 9.45
C ALA A 29 12.32 -15.23 10.64
N LEU A 30 11.69 -15.83 11.65
CA LEU A 30 11.90 -15.47 13.05
C LEU A 30 13.42 -15.33 13.30
N SER A 31 13.85 -14.24 13.94
CA SER A 31 15.27 -13.96 14.21
C SER A 31 16.05 -15.17 14.78
N PRO A 32 17.34 -15.33 14.44
CA PRO A 32 18.07 -16.61 14.48
C PRO A 32 18.64 -17.02 15.86
N HIS A 33 18.15 -16.46 16.96
CA HIS A 33 18.74 -16.71 18.27
C HIS A 33 17.71 -17.34 19.22
N ARG A 34 17.89 -18.65 19.42
CA ARG A 34 17.13 -19.58 20.28
C ARG A 34 15.80 -20.11 19.69
N ARG A 35 15.89 -21.27 19.04
CA ARG A 35 14.73 -22.08 18.61
C ARG A 35 14.16 -22.98 19.71
N VAL A 36 14.81 -23.03 20.88
CA VAL A 36 14.42 -23.89 22.01
C VAL A 36 14.35 -23.06 23.29
N TRP A 37 13.21 -23.10 23.96
CA TRP A 37 12.96 -22.41 25.22
C TRP A 37 12.74 -23.42 26.35
N ARG A 38 13.27 -23.14 27.54
CA ARG A 38 13.15 -23.99 28.72
C ARG A 38 12.63 -23.18 29.90
N TRP A 39 11.69 -23.72 30.67
CA TRP A 39 11.21 -23.16 31.92
C TRP A 39 10.62 -24.27 32.78
N ASP A 40 10.93 -24.28 34.07
CA ASP A 40 10.58 -25.38 34.97
C ASP A 40 10.90 -26.75 34.31
N ASP A 41 9.91 -27.65 34.22
CA ASP A 41 10.06 -28.96 33.57
C ASP A 41 9.79 -28.91 32.06
N PHE A 42 9.48 -27.76 31.47
CA PHE A 42 9.04 -27.63 30.08
C PHE A 42 10.18 -27.32 29.12
N VAL A 43 10.09 -27.91 27.93
CA VAL A 43 10.93 -27.58 26.78
C VAL A 43 10.02 -27.31 25.57
N LEU A 44 10.13 -26.12 24.98
CA LEU A 44 9.47 -25.74 23.74
C LEU A 44 10.50 -25.63 22.63
N ASP A 45 10.49 -26.59 21.71
CA ASP A 45 11.31 -26.56 20.51
C ASP A 45 10.46 -26.08 19.33
N VAL A 46 10.64 -24.82 18.96
CA VAL A 46 9.93 -24.18 17.84
C VAL A 46 10.43 -24.73 16.50
N GLY A 47 11.68 -25.20 16.42
CA GLY A 47 12.25 -25.77 15.20
C GLY A 47 11.69 -27.16 14.87
N CYS A 48 11.46 -27.98 15.89
CA CYS A 48 10.86 -29.31 15.75
C CYS A 48 9.33 -29.32 15.95
N TYR A 49 8.74 -28.19 16.36
CA TYR A 49 7.31 -28.08 16.67
C TYR A 49 6.87 -28.98 17.85
N GLU A 50 7.66 -28.98 18.92
CA GLU A 50 7.50 -29.89 20.04
C GLU A 50 7.41 -29.16 21.37
N LEU A 51 6.39 -29.52 22.17
CA LEU A 51 6.28 -29.11 23.57
C LEU A 51 6.45 -30.35 24.44
N ARG A 52 7.46 -30.34 25.33
CA ARG A 52 7.74 -31.46 26.24
C ARG A 52 7.65 -31.01 27.69
N ARG A 53 7.32 -31.95 28.58
CA ARG A 53 7.50 -31.81 30.03
C ARG A 53 8.32 -32.99 30.53
N GLY A 54 9.53 -32.73 31.02
CA GLY A 54 10.56 -33.76 31.15
C GLY A 54 10.78 -34.48 29.82
N ASP A 55 10.75 -35.81 29.85
CA ASP A 55 10.88 -36.66 28.65
C ASP A 55 9.56 -36.91 27.90
N THR A 56 8.43 -36.38 28.39
CA THR A 56 7.11 -36.66 27.81
C THR A 56 6.68 -35.57 26.83
N MET A 57 6.27 -35.98 25.63
CA MET A 57 5.69 -35.10 24.62
C MET A 57 4.26 -34.70 24.98
N ILE A 58 3.98 -33.40 25.01
CA ILE A 58 2.63 -32.85 25.18
C ILE A 58 2.09 -32.50 23.79
N ARG A 59 1.11 -33.27 23.33
CA ARG A 59 0.42 -32.98 22.07
C ARG A 59 -0.51 -31.79 22.23
N VAL A 60 -0.31 -30.77 21.41
CA VAL A 60 -1.16 -29.59 21.30
C VAL A 60 -1.58 -29.38 19.84
N GLU A 61 -2.73 -28.74 19.62
CA GLU A 61 -3.13 -28.31 18.28
C GLU A 61 -2.14 -27.28 17.73
N PRO A 62 -1.94 -27.19 16.40
CA PRO A 62 -0.97 -26.26 15.83
C PRO A 62 -1.17 -24.80 16.29
N GLN A 63 -2.39 -24.28 16.18
CA GLN A 63 -2.68 -22.91 16.63
C GLN A 63 -2.45 -22.68 18.14
N VAL A 64 -2.54 -23.74 18.95
CA VAL A 64 -2.25 -23.65 20.39
C VAL A 64 -0.74 -23.56 20.61
N PHE A 65 0.04 -24.33 19.84
CA PHE A 65 1.49 -24.24 19.82
C PHE A 65 1.96 -22.85 19.37
N ASP A 66 1.40 -22.33 18.28
CA ASP A 66 1.80 -21.03 17.71
C ASP A 66 1.54 -19.88 18.68
N VAL A 67 0.41 -19.89 19.40
CA VAL A 67 0.12 -18.92 20.47
C VAL A 67 1.16 -19.03 21.59
N LEU A 68 1.49 -20.25 22.04
CA LEU A 68 2.49 -20.44 23.09
C LEU A 68 3.88 -19.96 22.63
N ALA A 69 4.29 -20.30 21.41
CA ALA A 69 5.56 -19.89 20.83
C ALA A 69 5.66 -18.37 20.74
N GLN A 70 4.59 -17.68 20.35
CA GLN A 70 4.55 -16.22 20.33
C GLN A 70 4.67 -15.61 21.73
N LEU A 71 3.95 -16.14 22.72
CA LEU A 71 4.02 -15.63 24.09
C LEU A 71 5.40 -15.84 24.72
N VAL A 72 6.02 -17.02 24.53
CA VAL A 72 7.34 -17.35 25.09
C VAL A 72 8.46 -16.57 24.38
N SER A 73 8.39 -16.44 23.06
CA SER A 73 9.38 -15.65 22.30
C SER A 73 9.36 -14.17 22.70
N ASN A 74 8.20 -13.68 23.16
CA ASN A 74 8.01 -12.31 23.65
C ASN A 74 7.92 -12.22 25.19
N HIS A 75 8.47 -13.18 25.94
CA HIS A 75 8.38 -13.27 27.41
C HIS A 75 8.78 -11.98 28.16
N GLY A 76 9.66 -11.15 27.59
CA GLY A 76 10.08 -9.87 28.17
C GLY A 76 9.04 -8.76 28.13
N ARG A 77 7.93 -8.91 27.39
CA ARG A 77 6.91 -7.87 27.24
C ARG A 77 5.48 -8.43 27.17
N PHE A 78 4.52 -7.53 27.24
CA PHE A 78 3.12 -7.83 26.98
C PHE A 78 2.86 -7.97 25.47
N VAL A 79 1.97 -8.90 25.10
CA VAL A 79 1.51 -9.15 23.72
C VAL A 79 0.01 -8.85 23.62
N SER A 80 -0.36 -7.96 22.71
CA SER A 80 -1.77 -7.56 22.55
C SER A 80 -2.60 -8.66 21.90
N LYS A 81 -3.94 -8.62 22.09
CA LYS A 81 -4.85 -9.52 21.35
C LYS A 81 -4.69 -9.36 19.84
N GLU A 82 -4.55 -8.12 19.36
CA GLU A 82 -4.37 -7.79 17.95
C GLU A 82 -3.11 -8.43 17.39
N GLU A 83 -1.99 -8.31 18.09
CA GLU A 83 -0.72 -8.91 17.69
C GLU A 83 -0.81 -10.45 17.63
N LEU A 84 -1.48 -11.10 18.59
CA LEU A 84 -1.72 -12.55 18.56
C LEU A 84 -2.61 -12.95 17.38
N PHE A 85 -3.61 -12.14 17.05
CA PHE A 85 -4.46 -12.40 15.87
C PHE A 85 -3.66 -12.31 14.57
N ASP A 86 -2.85 -11.27 14.43
CA ASP A 86 -2.09 -11.02 13.20
C ASP A 86 -1.01 -12.09 13.00
N THR A 87 -0.29 -12.45 14.07
CA THR A 87 0.82 -13.41 14.00
C THR A 87 0.37 -14.87 13.85
N VAL A 88 -0.70 -15.29 14.51
CA VAL A 88 -1.13 -16.71 14.52
C VAL A 88 -2.19 -17.03 13.47
N TRP A 89 -3.09 -16.09 13.15
CA TRP A 89 -4.20 -16.34 12.23
C TRP A 89 -4.02 -15.72 10.83
N GLY A 90 -2.98 -14.90 10.61
CA GLY A 90 -2.56 -14.45 9.29
C GLY A 90 -3.69 -13.89 8.42
N GLY A 91 -4.25 -12.74 8.83
CA GLY A 91 -5.32 -12.04 8.08
C GLY A 91 -6.72 -12.68 8.12
N ARG A 92 -6.89 -13.88 8.70
CA ARG A 92 -8.21 -14.52 8.82
C ARG A 92 -9.07 -13.85 9.89
N PHE A 93 -10.33 -13.55 9.59
CA PHE A 93 -11.30 -13.03 10.56
C PHE A 93 -11.72 -14.12 11.56
N VAL A 94 -11.25 -14.01 12.79
CA VAL A 94 -11.63 -14.87 13.91
C VAL A 94 -12.12 -14.03 15.08
N GLY A 95 -13.19 -14.47 15.74
CA GLY A 95 -13.73 -13.78 16.92
C GLY A 95 -12.89 -13.99 18.17
N GLU A 96 -13.07 -13.15 19.20
CA GLU A 96 -12.36 -13.26 20.48
C GLU A 96 -12.48 -14.61 21.18
N ALA A 97 -13.57 -15.34 20.93
CA ALA A 97 -13.78 -16.68 21.43
C ALA A 97 -12.69 -17.67 20.96
N ALA A 98 -12.16 -17.49 19.74
CA ALA A 98 -11.11 -18.34 19.19
C ALA A 98 -9.79 -18.15 19.97
N LEU A 99 -9.36 -16.90 20.17
CA LEU A 99 -8.17 -16.61 20.97
C LEU A 99 -8.32 -17.08 22.42
N THR A 100 -9.50 -16.84 23.01
CA THR A 100 -9.80 -17.28 24.39
C THR A 100 -9.74 -18.80 24.53
N SER A 101 -10.24 -19.54 23.54
CA SER A 101 -10.17 -21.01 23.52
C SER A 101 -8.73 -21.51 23.43
N ARG A 102 -7.88 -20.86 22.62
CA ARG A 102 -6.47 -21.26 22.43
C ARG A 102 -5.66 -20.95 23.67
N ILE A 103 -5.87 -19.80 24.31
CA ILE A 103 -5.24 -19.51 25.61
C ILE A 103 -5.66 -20.52 26.69
N LYS A 104 -6.94 -20.94 26.73
CA LYS A 104 -7.38 -22.01 27.64
C LYS A 104 -6.69 -23.34 27.35
N ALA A 105 -6.49 -23.68 26.07
CA ALA A 105 -5.79 -24.89 25.68
C ALA A 105 -4.28 -24.84 26.02
N VAL A 106 -3.63 -23.68 25.82
CA VAL A 106 -2.22 -23.48 26.24
C VAL A 106 -2.11 -23.63 27.76
N ARG A 107 -2.98 -22.96 28.52
CA ARG A 107 -3.00 -23.08 29.99
C ARG A 107 -3.14 -24.52 30.44
N ARG A 108 -4.09 -25.28 29.86
CA ARG A 108 -4.26 -26.70 30.13
C ARG A 108 -3.00 -27.52 29.82
N ALA A 109 -2.34 -27.24 28.69
CA ALA A 109 -1.10 -27.92 28.31
C ALA A 109 0.04 -27.66 29.31
N LEU A 110 0.10 -26.47 29.91
CA LEU A 110 1.11 -26.09 30.90
C LEU A 110 0.73 -26.44 32.35
N GLY A 111 -0.48 -26.94 32.60
CA GLY A 111 -1.01 -27.07 33.96
C GLY A 111 -1.24 -25.71 34.66
N ASP A 112 -1.49 -24.66 33.87
CA ASP A 112 -1.88 -23.32 34.32
C ASP A 112 -3.39 -23.13 34.20
N ASP A 113 -3.92 -22.07 34.80
CA ASP A 113 -5.32 -21.69 34.70
C ASP A 113 -5.53 -20.16 34.79
N GLY A 114 -6.79 -19.73 34.74
CA GLY A 114 -7.14 -18.31 34.75
C GLY A 114 -7.07 -17.64 36.13
N GLU A 115 -6.92 -18.39 37.20
CA GLU A 115 -6.82 -17.88 38.58
C GLU A 115 -5.38 -17.85 39.06
N ALA A 116 -4.64 -18.94 38.88
CA ALA A 116 -3.26 -19.10 39.28
C ALA A 116 -2.29 -18.34 38.35
N GLN A 117 -2.56 -18.31 37.04
CA GLN A 117 -1.80 -17.58 36.01
C GLN A 117 -0.27 -17.67 36.17
N ARG A 118 0.23 -18.88 36.44
CA ARG A 118 1.64 -19.16 36.74
C ARG A 118 2.56 -18.89 35.55
N TYR A 119 2.06 -19.11 34.33
CA TYR A 119 2.83 -18.92 33.11
C TYR A 119 2.23 -17.88 32.19
N ILE A 120 0.90 -17.75 32.16
CA ILE A 120 0.22 -16.80 31.26
C ILE A 120 -0.60 -15.82 32.08
N ARG A 121 -0.09 -14.60 32.21
CA ARG A 121 -0.78 -13.47 32.83
C ARG A 121 -1.76 -12.84 31.84
N THR A 122 -3.01 -12.64 32.25
CA THR A 122 -4.04 -11.94 31.46
C THR A 122 -4.10 -10.47 31.84
N VAL A 123 -3.95 -9.58 30.85
CA VAL A 123 -4.26 -8.16 30.99
C VAL A 123 -5.67 -7.95 30.47
N ARG A 124 -6.62 -7.76 31.37
CA ARG A 124 -8.06 -7.71 31.06
C ARG A 124 -8.35 -6.72 29.92
N GLY A 125 -9.07 -7.20 28.91
CA GLY A 125 -9.46 -6.41 27.74
C GLY A 125 -8.33 -6.07 26.75
N ARG A 126 -7.07 -6.42 27.04
CA ARG A 126 -5.92 -6.00 26.22
C ARG A 126 -5.14 -7.16 25.60
N GLY A 127 -4.84 -8.23 26.35
CA GLY A 127 -3.99 -9.32 25.85
C GLY A 127 -3.36 -10.18 26.93
N TYR A 128 -2.17 -10.72 26.66
CA TYR A 128 -1.51 -11.72 27.51
C TYR A 128 0.00 -11.48 27.61
N GLN A 129 0.62 -12.00 28.66
CA GLN A 129 2.07 -12.00 28.84
C GLN A 129 2.51 -13.35 29.37
N PHE A 130 3.60 -13.88 28.83
CA PHE A 130 4.29 -15.02 29.44
C PHE A 130 5.12 -14.54 30.63
N VAL A 131 4.88 -15.12 31.80
CA VAL A 131 5.54 -14.75 33.07
C VAL A 131 6.34 -15.91 33.68
N GLY A 132 6.45 -17.04 32.96
CA GLY A 132 7.29 -18.15 33.37
C GLY A 132 8.77 -17.77 33.38
N ARG A 133 9.50 -18.22 34.40
CA ARG A 133 10.94 -17.96 34.51
C ARG A 133 11.70 -18.90 33.56
N LEU A 134 12.25 -18.35 32.50
CA LEU A 134 13.07 -19.11 31.56
C LEU A 134 14.39 -19.54 32.22
N LEU A 135 14.81 -20.76 31.91
CA LEU A 135 16.11 -21.31 32.29
C LEU A 135 17.14 -20.94 31.22
N ASP A 136 18.22 -20.28 31.64
CA ASP A 136 19.35 -19.99 30.77
C ASP A 136 20.23 -21.22 30.66
N ASP A 137 20.33 -21.80 29.46
CA ASP A 137 21.30 -22.85 29.18
C ASP A 137 22.68 -22.21 28.97
N GLY A 138 23.35 -21.83 30.05
CA GLY A 138 24.83 -21.73 30.19
C GLY A 138 25.65 -21.17 29.03
N THR A 139 25.07 -20.38 28.13
CA THR A 139 25.77 -19.74 27.02
C THR A 139 26.16 -18.38 27.54
N ALA A 140 27.44 -18.03 27.38
CA ALA A 140 28.04 -16.77 27.79
C ALA A 140 27.07 -15.60 27.61
N PRO A 141 27.08 -14.59 28.51
CA PRO A 141 26.22 -13.43 28.37
C PRO A 141 26.31 -12.97 26.91
N ALA A 142 25.16 -12.93 26.24
CA ALA A 142 25.05 -12.36 24.91
C ALA A 142 25.87 -11.06 24.94
N PRO A 143 26.75 -10.81 23.95
CA PRO A 143 27.48 -9.54 23.91
C PRO A 143 26.44 -8.46 24.15
N THR A 144 26.60 -7.71 25.24
CA THR A 144 25.68 -6.66 25.69
C THR A 144 25.16 -6.04 24.42
N ALA A 145 23.88 -6.29 24.10
CA ALA A 145 23.33 -5.87 22.82
C ALA A 145 23.75 -4.43 22.71
N ALA A 146 24.61 -4.14 21.71
CA ALA A 146 24.96 -2.76 21.41
C ALA A 146 23.61 -2.04 21.41
N PRO A 147 23.47 -0.96 22.20
CA PRO A 147 22.16 -0.37 22.49
C PRO A 147 21.39 -0.40 21.20
N GLU A 148 20.27 -1.14 21.21
CA GLU A 148 19.37 -1.29 20.06
C GLU A 148 19.37 0.09 19.41
N PRO A 149 19.87 0.23 18.16
CA PRO A 149 20.14 1.55 17.61
C PRO A 149 18.87 2.33 17.85
N ALA A 150 19.01 3.41 18.63
CA ALA A 150 17.87 4.18 19.09
C ALA A 150 16.92 4.30 17.90
N PRO A 151 15.62 3.94 18.05
CA PRO A 151 14.71 3.83 16.91
C PRO A 151 15.00 5.02 16.03
N GLU A 152 15.48 4.76 14.78
CA GLU A 152 16.04 5.83 13.95
C GLU A 152 15.10 7.01 14.09
N PRO A 153 15.60 8.19 14.51
CA PRO A 153 14.74 9.30 14.84
C PRO A 153 13.79 9.45 13.66
N VAL A 154 12.49 9.27 13.92
CA VAL A 154 11.48 9.36 12.88
C VAL A 154 11.77 10.67 12.17
N PRO A 155 12.19 10.63 10.89
CA PRO A 155 12.70 11.83 10.23
C PRO A 155 11.66 12.92 10.41
N GLU A 156 12.07 14.09 10.88
CA GLU A 156 11.12 15.18 11.08
C GLU A 156 10.33 15.37 9.78
N PRO A 157 8.99 15.51 9.85
CA PRO A 157 8.19 15.68 8.65
C PRO A 157 8.73 16.89 7.88
N PRO A 158 8.79 16.80 6.54
CA PRO A 158 9.32 17.89 5.74
C PRO A 158 8.53 19.17 6.05
N ARG A 159 9.26 20.27 6.29
CA ARG A 159 8.62 21.57 6.42
C ARG A 159 7.86 21.87 5.13
N GLN A 160 6.60 22.27 5.26
CA GLN A 160 5.77 22.65 4.14
C GLN A 160 5.19 24.05 4.34
N HIS A 161 5.13 24.81 3.26
CA HIS A 161 4.37 26.05 3.19
C HIS A 161 3.04 25.76 2.49
N ILE A 162 1.92 25.95 3.20
CA ILE A 162 0.57 25.81 2.65
C ILE A 162 0.04 27.21 2.35
N ALA A 163 -0.46 27.38 1.13
CA ALA A 163 -1.10 28.59 0.66
C ALA A 163 -2.36 28.24 -0.15
N PHE A 164 -3.11 29.27 -0.52
CA PHE A 164 -4.38 29.12 -1.22
C PHE A 164 -4.39 29.93 -2.51
N THR A 165 -5.04 29.37 -3.52
CA THR A 165 -5.39 30.09 -4.76
C THR A 165 -6.89 29.94 -5.02
N ARG A 166 -7.39 30.59 -6.06
CA ARG A 166 -8.75 30.40 -6.57
C ARG A 166 -8.69 29.80 -7.97
N ALA A 167 -9.51 28.78 -8.18
CA ALA A 167 -9.81 28.29 -9.51
C ALA A 167 -10.58 29.34 -10.32
N ALA A 168 -10.70 29.13 -11.64
CA ALA A 168 -11.42 30.02 -12.55
C ALA A 168 -12.89 30.24 -12.16
N ASP A 169 -13.53 29.24 -11.55
CA ASP A 169 -14.90 29.29 -11.05
C ASP A 169 -15.02 29.80 -9.59
N GLY A 170 -13.90 30.23 -8.99
CA GLY A 170 -13.83 30.85 -7.68
C GLY A 170 -13.61 29.87 -6.51
N VAL A 171 -13.63 28.57 -6.76
CA VAL A 171 -13.33 27.51 -5.76
C VAL A 171 -11.96 27.77 -5.16
N ARG A 172 -11.85 27.76 -3.83
CA ARG A 172 -10.55 27.92 -3.15
C ARG A 172 -9.82 26.59 -3.14
N LEU A 173 -8.61 26.60 -3.68
CA LEU A 173 -7.70 25.45 -3.73
C LEU A 173 -6.55 25.67 -2.77
N ALA A 174 -6.27 24.68 -1.92
CA ALA A 174 -5.08 24.65 -1.09
C ALA A 174 -3.93 23.98 -1.84
N TYR A 175 -2.74 24.57 -1.79
CA TYR A 175 -1.51 23.97 -2.30
C TYR A 175 -0.39 24.04 -1.27
N ALA A 176 0.50 23.05 -1.30
CA ALA A 176 1.69 22.98 -0.46
C ALA A 176 2.96 22.94 -1.29
N VAL A 177 3.97 23.64 -0.79
CA VAL A 177 5.35 23.56 -1.29
C VAL A 177 6.21 22.98 -0.19
N SER A 178 6.97 21.94 -0.50
CA SER A 178 7.84 21.22 0.45
C SER A 178 9.18 20.92 -0.21
N GLY A 179 10.29 21.19 0.48
CA GLY A 179 11.63 21.03 -0.08
C GLY A 179 12.10 22.20 -0.94
N GLU A 180 13.31 22.07 -1.49
CA GLU A 180 14.01 23.08 -2.30
C GLU A 180 14.54 22.46 -3.60
N GLY A 181 15.00 23.30 -4.54
CA GLY A 181 15.61 22.83 -5.79
C GLY A 181 14.67 22.84 -6.99
N ARG A 182 14.82 21.86 -7.89
CA ARG A 182 14.03 21.77 -9.14
C ARG A 182 12.55 21.53 -8.80
N PRO A 183 11.61 22.18 -9.51
CA PRO A 183 10.19 21.96 -9.24
C PRO A 183 9.79 20.52 -9.63
N LEU A 184 8.92 19.91 -8.84
CA LEU A 184 8.17 18.73 -9.23
C LEU A 184 6.71 18.92 -8.81
N VAL A 185 5.82 19.07 -9.78
CA VAL A 185 4.39 19.24 -9.52
C VAL A 185 3.75 17.85 -9.50
N ARG A 186 2.97 17.55 -8.46
CA ARG A 186 2.09 16.39 -8.43
C ARG A 186 0.67 16.83 -8.73
N ALA A 187 0.08 16.32 -9.81
CA ALA A 187 -1.35 16.42 -10.05
C ALA A 187 -2.11 15.81 -8.87
N ALA A 188 -3.13 16.52 -8.38
CA ALA A 188 -3.97 15.99 -7.33
C ALA A 188 -4.63 14.68 -7.79
N ASN A 189 -4.86 13.81 -6.84
CA ASN A 189 -5.58 12.57 -7.04
C ASN A 189 -6.28 12.24 -5.74
N TRP A 190 -7.38 11.53 -5.84
CA TRP A 190 -7.96 10.89 -4.67
C TRP A 190 -6.92 9.92 -4.06
N MET A 191 -6.37 10.14 -2.86
CA MET A 191 -6.82 11.04 -1.78
C MET A 191 -5.71 11.99 -1.34
N THR A 192 -5.95 13.29 -1.36
CA THR A 192 -5.02 14.32 -0.88
C THR A 192 -5.56 15.06 0.34
N HIS A 193 -4.75 15.18 1.39
CA HIS A 193 -4.99 16.14 2.45
C HIS A 193 -3.66 16.75 2.88
N LEU A 194 -3.31 17.94 2.37
CA LEU A 194 -1.97 18.54 2.56
C LEU A 194 -1.50 18.58 4.02
N GLY A 195 -2.39 18.92 4.95
CA GLY A 195 -2.08 18.95 6.38
C GLY A 195 -1.81 17.57 7.01
N TYR A 196 -2.42 16.50 6.49
CA TYR A 196 -2.34 15.16 7.05
C TYR A 196 -1.38 14.25 6.27
N ASP A 197 -1.13 14.52 4.99
CA ASP A 197 -0.24 13.72 4.14
C ASP A 197 1.18 13.59 4.70
N ILE A 198 1.68 14.60 5.41
CA ILE A 198 3.01 14.58 6.04
C ILE A 198 3.08 13.64 7.27
N GLU A 199 1.94 13.27 7.83
CA GLU A 199 1.82 12.39 9.01
C GLU A 199 1.31 10.99 8.62
N SER A 200 0.44 10.94 7.61
CA SER A 200 -0.24 9.73 7.15
C SER A 200 0.77 8.66 6.73
N PRO A 201 0.71 7.43 7.27
CA PRO A 201 1.54 6.31 6.81
C PRO A 201 1.44 6.03 5.31
N VAL A 202 0.32 6.45 4.67
CA VAL A 202 0.08 6.27 3.24
C VAL A 202 0.92 7.24 2.38
N TRP A 203 1.11 8.48 2.84
CA TRP A 203 1.71 9.55 2.02
C TRP A 203 3.00 10.16 2.58
N ARG A 204 3.30 9.98 3.87
CA ARG A 204 4.42 10.67 4.52
C ARG A 204 5.76 10.39 3.85
N HIS A 205 5.99 9.16 3.37
CA HIS A 205 7.22 8.79 2.67
C HIS A 205 7.27 9.40 1.26
N TRP A 206 6.14 9.50 0.57
CA TRP A 206 6.06 10.22 -0.71
C TRP A 206 6.44 11.69 -0.54
N VAL A 207 5.87 12.37 0.46
CA VAL A 207 6.19 13.78 0.69
C VAL A 207 7.65 13.92 1.09
N ARG A 208 8.12 13.13 2.06
CA ARG A 208 9.51 13.17 2.53
C ARG A 208 10.49 12.96 1.39
N ASP A 209 10.39 11.85 0.66
CA ASP A 209 11.43 11.45 -0.29
C ASP A 209 11.45 12.33 -1.54
N MET A 210 10.29 12.80 -2.00
CA MET A 210 10.23 13.76 -3.11
C MET A 210 10.74 15.14 -2.68
N SER A 211 10.42 15.61 -1.46
CA SER A 211 10.89 16.90 -0.95
C SER A 211 12.37 16.94 -0.58
N LEU A 212 13.02 15.78 -0.39
CA LEU A 212 14.47 15.72 -0.20
C LEU A 212 15.25 16.12 -1.46
N ARG A 213 14.64 16.01 -2.64
CA ARG A 213 15.31 16.17 -3.94
C ARG A 213 14.71 17.25 -4.82
N HIS A 214 13.45 17.61 -4.57
CA HIS A 214 12.69 18.58 -5.35
C HIS A 214 12.04 19.63 -4.47
N LYS A 215 11.82 20.81 -5.06
CA LYS A 215 10.76 21.70 -4.62
C LYS A 215 9.45 21.02 -5.01
N PHE A 216 8.90 20.22 -4.10
CA PHE A 216 7.75 19.37 -4.35
C PHE A 216 6.46 20.16 -4.12
N ILE A 217 5.65 20.28 -5.19
CA ILE A 217 4.39 21.01 -5.19
C ILE A 217 3.24 20.01 -5.23
N ARG A 218 2.35 20.12 -4.27
CA ARG A 218 1.12 19.33 -4.17
C ARG A 218 -0.05 20.28 -3.98
N TYR A 219 -1.25 19.82 -4.27
CA TYR A 219 -2.48 20.53 -3.95
C TYR A 219 -3.58 19.55 -3.59
N ASP A 220 -4.52 20.03 -2.78
CA ASP A 220 -5.72 19.26 -2.49
C ASP A 220 -6.73 19.47 -3.61
N GLU A 221 -7.26 18.36 -4.14
CA GLU A 221 -8.33 18.40 -5.13
C GLU A 221 -9.54 19.18 -4.58
N ARG A 222 -10.26 19.93 -5.43
CA ARG A 222 -11.58 20.49 -5.02
C ARG A 222 -12.42 19.36 -4.42
N GLY A 223 -13.13 19.61 -3.33
CA GLY A 223 -13.85 18.56 -2.60
C GLY A 223 -13.04 17.81 -1.54
N CYS A 224 -11.72 18.02 -1.48
CA CYS A 224 -10.80 17.30 -0.60
C CYS A 224 -9.96 18.22 0.32
N GLY A 225 -9.50 17.64 1.43
CA GLY A 225 -8.43 18.18 2.27
C GLY A 225 -8.71 19.59 2.76
N LEU A 226 -7.79 20.51 2.50
CA LEU A 226 -7.87 21.92 2.87
C LEU A 226 -8.49 22.81 1.76
N SER A 227 -8.78 22.26 0.58
CA SER A 227 -9.53 22.96 -0.46
C SER A 227 -11.01 23.06 -0.09
N ASP A 228 -11.81 23.83 -0.82
CA ASP A 228 -13.25 23.91 -0.55
C ASP A 228 -13.94 22.56 -0.83
N TRP A 229 -14.81 22.13 0.10
CA TRP A 229 -15.56 20.87 -0.03
C TRP A 229 -16.91 21.07 -0.73
N GLU A 230 -17.54 22.22 -0.53
CA GLU A 230 -18.85 22.55 -1.10
C GLU A 230 -18.67 23.18 -2.48
N VAL A 231 -18.63 22.32 -3.52
CA VAL A 231 -18.42 22.74 -4.91
C VAL A 231 -19.57 22.32 -5.82
N GLY A 232 -19.86 23.17 -6.80
CA GLY A 232 -21.00 23.00 -7.71
C GLY A 232 -20.87 21.74 -8.58
N ALA A 233 -19.71 21.52 -9.20
CA ALA A 233 -19.43 20.36 -10.04
C ALA A 233 -18.02 19.79 -9.81
N PHE A 234 -17.86 18.50 -10.15
CA PHE A 234 -16.60 17.75 -10.14
C PHE A 234 -16.29 17.27 -11.56
N THR A 235 -16.24 18.16 -12.54
CA THR A 235 -15.96 17.67 -13.90
C THR A 235 -14.48 17.37 -14.05
N PHE A 236 -14.14 16.45 -14.96
CA PHE A 236 -12.75 16.20 -15.31
C PHE A 236 -12.00 17.46 -15.77
N ASP A 237 -12.69 18.34 -16.51
CA ASP A 237 -12.12 19.60 -16.99
C ASP A 237 -11.86 20.60 -15.85
N ASP A 238 -12.68 20.59 -14.80
CA ASP A 238 -12.44 21.39 -13.60
C ASP A 238 -11.11 20.98 -12.95
N TRP A 239 -10.81 19.69 -12.83
CA TRP A 239 -9.55 19.22 -12.24
C TRP A 239 -8.31 19.60 -13.06
N VAL A 240 -8.42 19.62 -14.39
CA VAL A 240 -7.33 20.11 -15.25
C VAL A 240 -7.13 21.61 -15.07
N THR A 241 -8.23 22.37 -14.99
CA THR A 241 -8.20 23.84 -14.76
C THR A 241 -7.72 24.20 -13.35
N ASP A 242 -8.00 23.36 -12.35
CA ASP A 242 -7.48 23.49 -11.00
C ASP A 242 -5.96 23.36 -10.98
N LEU A 243 -5.42 22.38 -11.70
CA LEU A 243 -3.97 22.22 -11.87
C LEU A 243 -3.36 23.48 -12.50
N GLU A 244 -3.98 24.02 -13.55
CA GLU A 244 -3.57 25.29 -14.19
C GLU A 244 -3.50 26.42 -13.15
N SER A 245 -4.56 26.60 -12.37
CA SER A 245 -4.68 27.65 -11.35
C SER A 245 -3.60 27.53 -10.26
N VAL A 246 -3.26 26.31 -9.85
CA VAL A 246 -2.20 26.05 -8.86
C VAL A 246 -0.82 26.35 -9.42
N VAL A 247 -0.51 25.90 -10.63
CA VAL A 247 0.84 26.13 -11.20
C VAL A 247 1.07 27.60 -11.54
N GLU A 248 0.02 28.33 -11.91
CA GLU A 248 0.05 29.79 -12.06
C GLU A 248 0.29 30.51 -10.73
N ALA A 249 -0.41 30.11 -9.67
CA ALA A 249 -0.24 30.69 -8.34
C ALA A 249 1.18 30.47 -7.78
N VAL A 250 1.81 29.34 -8.09
CA VAL A 250 3.22 29.08 -7.73
C VAL A 250 4.20 29.82 -8.66
N GLY A 251 3.76 30.26 -9.84
CA GLY A 251 4.57 30.99 -10.82
C GLY A 251 5.48 30.07 -11.64
N LEU A 252 5.04 28.84 -11.97
CA LEU A 252 5.83 27.89 -12.75
C LEU A 252 5.50 27.98 -14.24
N GLU A 253 6.46 28.38 -15.07
CA GLU A 253 6.30 28.39 -16.52
C GLU A 253 6.50 27.00 -17.14
N ARG A 254 7.58 26.32 -16.74
CA ARG A 254 7.96 24.97 -17.18
C ARG A 254 8.34 24.08 -16.00
N PHE A 255 7.83 22.85 -15.99
CA PHE A 255 8.02 21.93 -14.86
C PHE A 255 7.82 20.46 -15.27
N PRO A 256 8.39 19.49 -14.54
CA PRO A 256 7.99 18.09 -14.63
C PRO A 256 6.69 17.86 -13.83
N LEU A 257 5.86 16.95 -14.33
CA LEU A 257 4.54 16.65 -13.78
C LEU A 257 4.45 15.17 -13.41
N LEU A 258 4.06 14.90 -12.17
CA LEU A 258 3.80 13.57 -11.62
C LEU A 258 2.28 13.38 -11.46
N GLY A 259 1.73 12.34 -12.09
CA GLY A 259 0.36 11.90 -11.90
C GLY A 259 0.30 10.52 -11.26
N VAL A 260 -0.46 10.38 -10.17
CA VAL A 260 -0.65 9.10 -9.47
C VAL A 260 -2.09 8.67 -9.61
N SER A 261 -2.33 7.42 -9.99
CA SER A 261 -3.67 6.86 -10.18
C SER A 261 -4.51 7.73 -11.12
N GLN A 262 -5.72 8.15 -10.71
CA GLN A 262 -6.57 9.06 -11.48
C GLN A 262 -5.89 10.39 -11.82
N GLY A 263 -5.03 10.94 -10.94
CA GLY A 263 -4.27 12.16 -11.24
C GLY A 263 -3.34 12.00 -12.45
N GLY A 264 -3.02 10.76 -12.84
CA GLY A 264 -2.36 10.46 -14.11
C GLY A 264 -3.17 10.87 -15.34
N ALA A 265 -4.49 10.67 -15.33
CA ALA A 265 -5.34 11.12 -16.44
C ALA A 265 -5.40 12.65 -16.52
N VAL A 266 -5.52 13.33 -15.37
CA VAL A 266 -5.44 14.80 -15.28
C VAL A 266 -4.09 15.29 -15.82
N ALA A 267 -2.99 14.64 -15.43
CA ALA A 267 -1.65 14.99 -15.88
C ALA A 267 -1.45 14.79 -17.39
N VAL A 268 -1.99 13.70 -17.97
CA VAL A 268 -2.00 13.47 -19.42
C VAL A 268 -2.77 14.56 -20.14
N ALA A 269 -3.99 14.89 -19.69
CA ALA A 269 -4.79 15.93 -20.30
C ALA A 269 -4.13 17.31 -20.22
N TYR A 270 -3.52 17.63 -19.07
CA TYR A 270 -2.75 18.87 -18.89
C TYR A 270 -1.54 18.91 -19.84
N ALA A 271 -0.75 17.85 -19.92
CA ALA A 271 0.43 17.78 -20.79
C ALA A 271 0.08 17.88 -22.28
N ALA A 272 -1.07 17.31 -22.69
CA ALA A 272 -1.59 17.44 -24.04
C ALA A 272 -2.04 18.87 -24.38
N ARG A 273 -2.69 19.57 -23.42
CA ARG A 273 -3.14 20.97 -23.59
C ARG A 273 -2.00 21.98 -23.55
N HIS A 274 -0.96 21.69 -22.75
CA HIS A 274 0.15 22.59 -22.47
C HIS A 274 1.51 21.95 -22.79
N PRO A 275 1.76 21.55 -24.06
CA PRO A 275 2.95 20.79 -24.42
C PRO A 275 4.26 21.55 -24.18
N ASP A 276 4.22 22.89 -24.16
CA ASP A 276 5.39 23.72 -23.92
C ASP A 276 5.71 23.93 -22.42
N ARG A 277 4.77 23.56 -21.52
CA ARG A 277 4.92 23.73 -20.06
C ARG A 277 5.41 22.46 -19.37
N VAL A 278 4.96 21.29 -19.81
CA VAL A 278 5.36 20.02 -19.19
C VAL A 278 6.66 19.53 -19.81
N THR A 279 7.73 19.53 -19.01
CA THR A 279 9.07 19.11 -19.49
C THR A 279 9.22 17.59 -19.53
N ARG A 280 8.63 16.90 -18.55
CA ARG A 280 8.64 15.44 -18.38
C ARG A 280 7.37 15.02 -17.66
N LEU A 281 6.79 13.90 -18.07
CA LEU A 281 5.59 13.34 -17.45
C LEU A 281 5.93 12.03 -16.74
N VAL A 282 5.59 11.92 -15.46
CA VAL A 282 5.72 10.68 -14.68
C VAL A 282 4.32 10.20 -14.30
N LEU A 283 3.99 8.95 -14.62
CA LEU A 283 2.70 8.33 -14.33
C LEU A 283 2.92 7.12 -13.43
N CYS A 284 2.25 7.05 -12.28
CA CYS A 284 2.34 5.92 -11.35
C CYS A 284 0.98 5.29 -11.10
N GLY A 285 0.81 4.02 -11.48
CA GLY A 285 -0.48 3.31 -11.33
C GLY A 285 -1.64 3.98 -12.09
N ALA A 286 -1.33 4.76 -13.13
CA ALA A 286 -2.29 5.58 -13.86
C ALA A 286 -3.10 4.77 -14.88
N TYR A 287 -4.13 5.39 -15.45
CA TYR A 287 -4.93 4.81 -16.53
C TYR A 287 -5.41 5.86 -17.52
N ALA A 288 -5.63 5.46 -18.78
CA ALA A 288 -6.24 6.32 -19.80
C ALA A 288 -7.78 6.35 -19.71
N ARG A 289 -8.40 5.29 -19.16
CA ARG A 289 -9.85 5.11 -19.11
C ARG A 289 -10.35 4.69 -17.74
N GLY A 290 -11.41 5.35 -17.30
CA GLY A 290 -12.15 5.06 -16.08
C GLY A 290 -12.85 3.70 -16.10
N ARG A 291 -13.34 3.28 -14.93
CA ARG A 291 -13.87 1.93 -14.71
C ARG A 291 -15.12 1.61 -15.54
N VAL A 292 -15.97 2.60 -15.81
CA VAL A 292 -17.15 2.43 -16.68
C VAL A 292 -16.73 2.40 -18.15
N VAL A 293 -15.83 3.30 -18.57
CA VAL A 293 -15.36 3.38 -19.97
C VAL A 293 -14.62 2.10 -20.39
N ARG A 294 -13.87 1.48 -19.47
CA ARG A 294 -13.13 0.23 -19.75
C ARG A 294 -13.99 -1.04 -19.65
N ALA A 295 -15.23 -0.96 -19.17
CA ALA A 295 -16.10 -2.12 -18.97
C ALA A 295 -16.76 -2.55 -20.28
N MET A 296 -16.25 -3.62 -20.90
CA MET A 296 -16.67 -4.09 -22.21
C MET A 296 -17.74 -5.19 -22.13
N ASN A 297 -17.79 -5.93 -21.02
CA ASN A 297 -18.77 -7.01 -20.79
C ASN A 297 -19.65 -6.75 -19.56
N ASP A 298 -20.69 -7.57 -19.39
CA ASP A 298 -21.68 -7.39 -18.33
C ASP A 298 -21.11 -7.60 -16.92
N ASP A 299 -20.11 -8.48 -16.77
CA ASP A 299 -19.46 -8.74 -15.49
C ASP A 299 -18.64 -7.52 -15.04
N GLU A 300 -17.90 -6.91 -15.96
CA GLU A 300 -17.14 -5.68 -15.73
C GLU A 300 -18.07 -4.49 -15.42
N LYS A 301 -19.19 -4.38 -16.13
CA LYS A 301 -20.21 -3.34 -15.86
C LYS A 301 -20.82 -3.50 -14.47
N ARG A 302 -21.17 -4.73 -14.08
CA ARG A 302 -21.67 -5.02 -12.72
C ARG A 302 -20.62 -4.73 -11.66
N ALA A 303 -19.36 -5.07 -11.90
CA ALA A 303 -18.27 -4.76 -10.98
C ALA A 303 -18.04 -3.24 -10.84
N ALA A 304 -18.14 -2.47 -11.93
CA ALA A 304 -18.03 -1.02 -11.88
C ALA A 304 -19.20 -0.37 -11.10
N ALA A 305 -20.43 -0.85 -11.29
CA ALA A 305 -21.59 -0.39 -10.54
C ALA A 305 -21.47 -0.74 -9.04
N LEU A 306 -21.02 -1.94 -8.71
CA LEU A 306 -20.84 -2.38 -7.32
C LEU A 306 -19.81 -1.51 -6.58
N ASP A 307 -18.71 -1.13 -7.23
CA ASP A 307 -17.70 -0.24 -6.65
C ASP A 307 -18.31 1.09 -6.16
N LEU A 308 -19.20 1.66 -6.96
CA LEU A 308 -19.90 2.89 -6.66
C LEU A 308 -20.95 2.70 -5.55
N ASP A 309 -21.72 1.63 -5.60
CA ASP A 309 -22.73 1.32 -4.59
C ASP A 309 -22.11 1.04 -3.21
N LEU A 310 -20.92 0.41 -3.17
CA LEU A 310 -20.15 0.23 -1.94
C LEU A 310 -19.79 1.58 -1.29
N ALA A 311 -19.39 2.58 -2.09
CA ALA A 311 -19.12 3.91 -1.57
C ALA A 311 -20.40 4.57 -1.05
N ARG A 312 -21.50 4.54 -1.82
CA ARG A 312 -22.79 5.12 -1.41
C ARG A 312 -23.31 4.55 -0.10
N VAL A 313 -23.14 3.25 0.12
CA VAL A 313 -23.65 2.56 1.32
C VAL A 313 -22.69 2.68 2.50
N GLY A 314 -21.39 2.59 2.23
CA GLY A 314 -20.38 2.30 3.24
C GLY A 314 -19.53 3.49 3.66
N TRP A 315 -19.42 4.53 2.84
CA TRP A 315 -18.42 5.58 3.06
C TRP A 315 -18.66 6.38 4.33
N GLY A 316 -19.91 6.78 4.59
CA GLY A 316 -20.28 7.58 5.76
C GLY A 316 -20.55 6.78 7.03
N ARG A 317 -20.38 5.45 7.02
CA ARG A 317 -20.69 4.61 8.19
C ARG A 317 -19.54 4.54 9.18
N ASP A 318 -19.85 4.46 10.46
CA ASP A 318 -18.82 4.24 11.50
C ASP A 318 -18.12 2.89 11.33
N ASP A 319 -18.87 1.87 10.86
CA ASP A 319 -18.32 0.55 10.53
C ASP A 319 -17.34 0.65 9.33
N PRO A 320 -16.05 0.33 9.53
CA PRO A 320 -15.06 0.42 8.46
C PRO A 320 -15.13 -0.73 7.43
N ALA A 321 -15.94 -1.77 7.66
CA ALA A 321 -15.94 -2.98 6.82
C ALA A 321 -16.09 -2.68 5.32
N PHE A 322 -16.97 -1.73 4.96
CA PHE A 322 -17.18 -1.35 3.56
C PHE A 322 -15.99 -0.55 3.00
N ARG A 323 -15.39 0.36 3.77
CA ARG A 323 -14.20 1.11 3.34
C ARG A 323 -12.95 0.23 3.24
N GLN A 324 -12.90 -0.84 4.03
CA GLN A 324 -11.82 -1.84 3.96
C GLN A 324 -11.83 -2.65 2.67
N VAL A 325 -12.94 -2.71 1.93
CA VAL A 325 -12.94 -3.27 0.57
C VAL A 325 -12.00 -2.47 -0.33
N PHE A 326 -11.99 -1.13 -0.21
CA PHE A 326 -11.02 -0.29 -0.92
C PHE A 326 -9.61 -0.51 -0.38
N ALA A 327 -9.42 -0.59 0.93
CA ALA A 327 -8.09 -0.87 1.51
C ALA A 327 -7.49 -2.17 0.97
N ALA A 328 -8.29 -3.24 0.86
CA ALA A 328 -7.84 -4.53 0.32
C ALA A 328 -7.50 -4.50 -1.18
N GLN A 329 -8.06 -3.55 -1.95
CA GLN A 329 -7.69 -3.36 -3.36
C GLN A 329 -6.45 -2.48 -3.54
N PHE A 330 -6.21 -1.54 -2.61
CA PHE A 330 -5.08 -0.61 -2.67
C PHE A 330 -3.81 -1.18 -2.03
N LEU A 331 -3.98 -1.93 -0.94
CA LEU A 331 -2.93 -2.50 -0.10
C LEU A 331 -3.27 -3.96 0.24
N PRO A 332 -3.31 -4.88 -0.73
CA PRO A 332 -3.80 -6.26 -0.53
C PRO A 332 -3.07 -7.03 0.58
N ASP A 333 -1.75 -6.83 0.70
CA ASP A 333 -0.92 -7.46 1.73
C ASP A 333 -0.68 -6.53 2.95
N GLY A 334 -1.41 -5.42 3.02
CA GLY A 334 -1.32 -4.47 4.13
C GLY A 334 -1.74 -5.09 5.45
N THR A 335 -1.07 -4.68 6.52
CA THR A 335 -1.47 -5.04 7.88
C THR A 335 -2.81 -4.39 8.25
N ARG A 336 -3.44 -4.82 9.36
CA ARG A 336 -4.62 -4.13 9.89
C ARG A 336 -4.35 -2.66 10.18
N ALA A 337 -3.14 -2.33 10.61
CA ALA A 337 -2.73 -0.95 10.87
C ALA A 337 -2.66 -0.13 9.57
N ASP A 338 -2.17 -0.72 8.48
CA ASP A 338 -2.13 -0.08 7.16
C ASP A 338 -3.55 0.17 6.64
N TRP A 339 -4.44 -0.81 6.76
CA TRP A 339 -5.83 -0.67 6.36
C TRP A 339 -6.58 0.36 7.22
N ALA A 340 -6.32 0.39 8.53
CA ALA A 340 -6.87 1.41 9.41
C ALA A 340 -6.34 2.81 9.08
N ALA A 341 -5.05 2.94 8.75
CA ALA A 341 -4.47 4.21 8.30
C ALA A 341 -5.08 4.69 6.98
N PHE A 342 -5.28 3.79 6.02
CA PHE A 342 -5.94 4.09 4.76
C PHE A 342 -7.42 4.47 4.97
N ASP A 343 -8.14 3.76 5.83
CA ASP A 343 -9.52 4.10 6.24
C ASP A 343 -9.63 5.45 6.96
N GLN A 344 -8.65 5.81 7.80
CA GLN A 344 -8.57 7.14 8.42
C GLN A 344 -8.29 8.23 7.39
N LEU A 345 -7.38 7.99 6.44
CA LEU A 345 -7.12 8.90 5.33
C LEU A 345 -8.41 9.12 4.51
N GLN A 346 -9.15 8.05 4.25
CA GLN A 346 -10.42 8.11 3.53
C GLN A 346 -11.41 9.08 4.19
N ARG A 347 -11.62 8.91 5.51
CA ARG A 347 -12.56 9.76 6.27
C ARG A 347 -12.10 11.21 6.40
N ARG A 348 -10.80 11.45 6.57
CA ARG A 348 -10.27 12.81 6.82
C ARG A 348 -10.28 13.67 5.57
N THR A 349 -10.16 13.05 4.41
CA THR A 349 -9.86 13.77 3.17
C THR A 349 -11.12 14.30 2.48
N THR A 350 -12.27 13.65 2.59
CA THR A 350 -13.48 14.06 1.85
C THR A 350 -14.75 13.64 2.58
N SER A 351 -15.86 14.33 2.30
CA SER A 351 -17.20 13.91 2.75
C SER A 351 -17.64 12.63 2.01
N PRO A 352 -18.58 11.85 2.60
CA PRO A 352 -19.21 10.72 1.91
C PRO A 352 -19.86 11.09 0.59
N GLU A 353 -20.55 12.23 0.54
CA GLU A 353 -21.22 12.73 -0.66
C GLU A 353 -20.21 13.04 -1.76
N ASN A 354 -19.11 13.72 -1.42
CA ASN A 354 -18.05 14.02 -2.38
C ASN A 354 -17.30 12.75 -2.83
N ALA A 355 -17.08 11.78 -1.94
CA ALA A 355 -16.45 10.50 -2.30
C ALA A 355 -17.23 9.76 -3.41
N VAL A 356 -18.56 9.79 -3.32
CA VAL A 356 -19.44 9.23 -4.38
C VAL A 356 -19.28 10.02 -5.68
N ARG A 357 -19.33 11.35 -5.62
CA ARG A 357 -19.16 12.23 -6.80
C ARG A 357 -17.81 12.00 -7.49
N PHE A 358 -16.73 11.87 -6.71
CA PHE A 358 -15.41 11.51 -7.21
C PHE A 358 -15.41 10.18 -7.95
N LEU A 359 -15.89 9.11 -7.30
CA LEU A 359 -15.89 7.78 -7.90
C LEU A 359 -16.77 7.70 -9.16
N GLU A 360 -17.89 8.43 -9.20
CA GLU A 360 -18.74 8.58 -10.38
C GLU A 360 -17.95 9.19 -11.53
N GLU A 361 -17.33 10.34 -11.32
CA GLU A 361 -16.61 11.07 -12.36
C GLU A 361 -15.34 10.32 -12.80
N PHE A 362 -14.58 9.75 -11.86
CA PHE A 362 -13.41 8.92 -12.16
C PHE A 362 -13.74 7.72 -13.04
N ALA A 363 -14.94 7.17 -12.89
CA ALA A 363 -15.37 6.01 -13.67
C ALA A 363 -15.60 6.35 -15.16
N HIS A 364 -15.87 7.61 -15.48
CA HIS A 364 -16.21 8.09 -16.83
C HIS A 364 -15.05 8.77 -17.56
N ILE A 365 -13.89 8.94 -16.92
CA ILE A 365 -12.68 9.51 -17.55
C ILE A 365 -12.30 8.74 -18.82
N ASP A 366 -11.98 9.47 -19.89
CA ASP A 366 -11.34 8.95 -21.09
C ASP A 366 -10.35 9.99 -21.65
N VAL A 367 -9.06 9.68 -21.59
CA VAL A 367 -7.98 10.55 -22.10
C VAL A 367 -7.18 9.90 -23.23
N ARG A 368 -7.73 8.89 -23.91
CA ARG A 368 -7.01 8.17 -24.99
C ARG A 368 -6.60 9.09 -26.13
N ASP A 369 -7.47 10.03 -26.51
CA ASP A 369 -7.18 10.98 -27.58
C ASP A 369 -6.07 11.96 -27.20
N GLN A 370 -6.01 12.34 -25.91
CA GLN A 370 -5.01 13.22 -25.33
C GLN A 370 -3.66 12.51 -25.17
N CYS A 371 -3.65 11.19 -24.92
CA CYS A 371 -2.40 10.42 -24.85
C CYS A 371 -1.54 10.59 -26.10
N GLY A 372 -2.16 10.53 -27.29
CA GLY A 372 -1.46 10.72 -28.57
C GLY A 372 -0.99 12.16 -28.83
N GLN A 373 -1.38 13.12 -27.99
CA GLN A 373 -1.04 14.54 -28.11
C GLN A 373 0.08 14.96 -27.14
N VAL A 374 0.45 14.10 -26.18
CA VAL A 374 1.56 14.34 -25.25
C VAL A 374 2.87 14.40 -26.04
N ARG A 375 3.64 15.49 -25.85
CA ARG A 375 4.89 15.75 -26.59
C ARG A 375 6.16 15.58 -25.76
N CYS A 376 6.05 15.60 -24.44
CA CYS A 376 7.18 15.43 -23.55
C CYS A 376 7.50 13.93 -23.34
N PRO A 377 8.76 13.58 -23.07
CA PRO A 377 9.12 12.23 -22.65
C PRO A 377 8.26 11.80 -21.45
N THR A 378 7.83 10.54 -21.45
CA THR A 378 6.94 10.01 -20.42
C THR A 378 7.51 8.76 -19.75
N LEU A 379 7.55 8.74 -18.42
CA LEU A 379 7.85 7.56 -17.62
C LEU A 379 6.56 7.03 -17.00
N ILE A 380 6.28 5.75 -17.21
CA ILE A 380 5.15 5.05 -16.61
C ILE A 380 5.72 4.01 -15.65
N LEU A 381 5.33 4.06 -14.39
CA LEU A 381 5.65 3.06 -13.37
C LEU A 381 4.36 2.38 -12.92
N HIS A 382 4.34 1.06 -12.93
CA HIS A 382 3.11 0.32 -12.65
C HIS A 382 3.39 -0.97 -11.90
N SER A 383 2.64 -1.21 -10.83
CA SER A 383 2.70 -2.46 -10.07
C SER A 383 2.22 -3.63 -10.92
N ARG A 384 3.02 -4.70 -11.01
CA ARG A 384 2.71 -5.88 -11.85
C ARG A 384 1.38 -6.52 -11.48
N ASP A 385 1.10 -6.60 -10.18
CA ASP A 385 -0.05 -7.31 -9.62
C ASP A 385 -1.07 -6.33 -9.02
N ASP A 386 -1.17 -5.12 -9.57
CA ASP A 386 -2.12 -4.08 -9.12
C ASP A 386 -3.58 -4.54 -9.25
N HIS A 387 -4.27 -4.66 -8.11
CA HIS A 387 -5.67 -5.10 -8.06
C HIS A 387 -6.68 -3.99 -8.41
N ARG A 388 -6.30 -2.72 -8.29
CA ARG A 388 -7.19 -1.57 -8.49
C ARG A 388 -7.15 -1.07 -9.94
N VAL A 389 -5.95 -1.01 -10.51
CA VAL A 389 -5.66 -0.64 -11.89
C VAL A 389 -4.69 -1.68 -12.47
N PRO A 390 -5.20 -2.77 -13.06
CA PRO A 390 -4.34 -3.83 -13.62
C PRO A 390 -3.26 -3.32 -14.58
N MET A 391 -2.08 -3.97 -14.54
CA MET A 391 -0.88 -3.65 -15.34
C MET A 391 -1.16 -3.34 -16.81
N ARG A 392 -2.12 -4.03 -17.45
CA ARG A 392 -2.53 -3.79 -18.83
C ARG A 392 -2.94 -2.34 -19.15
N TYR A 393 -3.37 -1.57 -18.15
CA TYR A 393 -3.70 -0.15 -18.34
C TYR A 393 -2.46 0.74 -18.34
N GLY A 394 -1.39 0.35 -17.66
CA GLY A 394 -0.06 0.94 -17.83
C GLY A 394 0.54 0.60 -19.21
N GLU A 395 0.34 -0.63 -19.68
CA GLU A 395 0.71 -1.05 -21.05
C GLU A 395 -0.07 -0.27 -22.11
N GLU A 396 -1.37 -0.05 -21.90
CA GLU A 396 -2.20 0.79 -22.77
C GLU A 396 -1.67 2.22 -22.83
N LEU A 397 -1.37 2.85 -21.70
CA LEU A 397 -0.77 4.19 -21.67
C LEU A 397 0.56 4.23 -22.45
N ALA A 398 1.42 3.22 -22.26
CA ALA A 398 2.70 3.13 -22.96
C ALA A 398 2.55 2.96 -24.47
N ALA A 399 1.46 2.32 -24.92
CA ALA A 399 1.15 2.16 -26.34
C ALA A 399 0.55 3.43 -26.96
N LEU A 400 -0.18 4.23 -26.18
CA LEU A 400 -0.86 5.44 -26.66
C LEU A 400 0.01 6.70 -26.62
N ILE A 401 0.92 6.80 -25.65
CA ILE A 401 1.76 7.98 -25.45
C ILE A 401 3.06 7.86 -26.26
N PRO A 402 3.38 8.82 -27.14
CA PRO A 402 4.66 8.86 -27.83
C PRO A 402 5.84 8.99 -26.86
N ASP A 403 6.95 8.30 -27.13
CA ASP A 403 8.17 8.35 -26.31
C ASP A 403 7.93 8.00 -24.82
N ALA A 404 7.07 7.01 -24.59
CA ALA A 404 6.79 6.47 -23.27
C ALA A 404 7.71 5.29 -22.92
N ARG A 405 8.22 5.26 -21.69
CA ARG A 405 8.93 4.12 -21.09
C ARG A 405 8.10 3.53 -19.95
N LEU A 406 7.81 2.24 -20.00
CA LEU A 406 7.11 1.51 -18.94
C LEU A 406 8.10 0.74 -18.05
N VAL A 407 7.97 0.92 -16.73
CA VAL A 407 8.71 0.19 -15.70
C VAL A 407 7.71 -0.61 -14.85
N ALA A 408 7.80 -1.94 -14.95
CA ALA A 408 6.96 -2.86 -14.19
C ALA A 408 7.55 -3.12 -12.80
N LEU A 409 6.90 -2.58 -11.76
CA LEU A 409 7.31 -2.69 -10.37
C LEU A 409 6.89 -4.03 -9.77
N SER A 410 7.78 -4.66 -9.01
CA SER A 410 7.48 -5.90 -8.27
C SER A 410 6.67 -5.59 -7.02
N SER A 411 5.38 -5.33 -7.20
CA SER A 411 4.41 -5.02 -6.15
C SER A 411 3.00 -5.39 -6.62
N ASN A 412 2.12 -5.64 -5.65
CA ASN A 412 0.67 -5.77 -5.83
C ASN A 412 -0.10 -4.56 -5.26
N ASN A 413 0.59 -3.61 -4.62
CA ASN A 413 -0.01 -2.41 -4.08
C ASN A 413 -0.30 -1.42 -5.21
N HIS A 414 -1.50 -0.81 -5.17
CA HIS A 414 -1.83 0.32 -6.03
C HIS A 414 -1.13 1.60 -5.56
N LEU A 415 -1.00 1.76 -4.24
CA LEU A 415 -0.19 2.81 -3.62
C LEU A 415 1.03 2.19 -2.97
N LEU A 416 2.21 2.52 -3.48
CA LEU A 416 3.46 2.02 -2.93
C LEU A 416 3.63 2.47 -1.48
N THR A 417 3.93 1.51 -0.62
CA THR A 417 4.27 1.68 0.79
C THR A 417 5.75 2.03 0.95
N GLY A 418 6.11 2.79 1.99
CA GLY A 418 7.51 3.21 2.17
C GLY A 418 8.48 2.07 2.53
N ALA A 419 7.96 0.93 2.97
CA ALA A 419 8.77 -0.21 3.41
C ALA A 419 9.02 -1.24 2.28
N GLU A 420 8.27 -1.19 1.18
CA GLU A 420 8.42 -2.20 0.13
C GLU A 420 9.59 -1.88 -0.82
N PRO A 421 10.31 -2.90 -1.33
CA PRO A 421 11.43 -2.69 -2.25
C PRO A 421 11.08 -1.90 -3.51
N ALA A 422 9.84 -2.02 -4.00
CA ALA A 422 9.36 -1.30 -5.16
C ALA A 422 9.38 0.23 -4.98
N TRP A 423 9.26 0.74 -3.75
CA TRP A 423 9.35 2.18 -3.47
C TRP A 423 10.73 2.75 -3.80
N ARG A 424 11.80 2.01 -3.48
CA ARG A 424 13.16 2.42 -3.82
C ARG A 424 13.38 2.48 -5.32
N VAL A 425 12.92 1.45 -6.03
CA VAL A 425 12.96 1.41 -7.50
C VAL A 425 12.19 2.59 -8.10
N PHE A 426 11.00 2.88 -7.57
CA PHE A 426 10.23 4.04 -7.99
C PHE A 426 11.02 5.35 -7.84
N CYS A 427 11.60 5.59 -6.67
CA CYS A 427 12.39 6.81 -6.44
C CYS A 427 13.59 6.90 -7.39
N ASP A 428 14.38 5.82 -7.52
CA ASP A 428 15.59 5.81 -8.35
C ASP A 428 15.27 6.04 -9.85
N GLU A 429 14.18 5.46 -10.34
CA GLU A 429 13.72 5.64 -11.73
C GLU A 429 13.20 7.06 -11.99
N VAL A 430 12.46 7.64 -11.05
CA VAL A 430 12.00 9.03 -11.13
C VAL A 430 13.20 9.99 -11.15
N GLU A 431 14.16 9.83 -10.23
CA GLU A 431 15.34 10.69 -10.19
C GLU A 431 16.17 10.59 -11.46
N THR A 432 16.43 9.37 -11.94
CA THR A 432 17.18 9.14 -13.18
C THR A 432 16.49 9.81 -14.37
N PHE A 433 15.17 9.69 -14.43
CA PHE A 433 14.38 10.27 -15.51
C PHE A 433 14.33 11.79 -15.47
N LEU A 434 14.28 12.40 -14.28
CA LEU A 434 14.22 13.86 -14.10
C LEU A 434 15.58 14.56 -14.14
N ALA A 435 16.69 13.82 -14.05
CA ALA A 435 18.04 14.39 -14.03
C ALA A 435 18.45 15.04 -15.37
N VAL A 436 17.86 14.60 -16.48
CA VAL A 436 18.23 14.93 -17.87
C VAL A 436 17.63 16.24 -18.36
#